data_AF-A0A5C3NUX8-F1
#
_entry.id   AF-A0A5C3NUX8-F1
#
_cell.length_a   1.000
_cell.length_b   1.000
_cell.length_c   1.000
_cell.angle_alpha   90.00
_cell.angle_beta   90.00
_cell.angle_gamma   90.00
#
_symmetry.space_group_name_H-M   'P 1'
#
loop_
_entity.id
_entity.type
_entity.pdbx_description
1 polymer ?
#
loop_
_entity_poly.entity_id
_entity_poly.type
_entity_poly.pdbx_seq_one_letter_code
_entity_poly.pdbx_strand_id
1 'polypeptide(L)'
;MIEELHQEFPKHTEDWFYRTILQLPKHKTQERRISNWQAFVALDMEEHNEVPEGVNRDSVTDRNEELSQRWGELSKAEKDALTREKKVELEERRATRQRGVRNVHLGAFHDTRATLASVSGDLQNLTERTGTLCLLFAVRSDSDAYNKPLAFYTDERMCKWIQTATNASLADLSIRAEASAMGGVDGLVANQLERTLMLRARVASLILTKLQHACKRGKPKRMFYGTFDDQITLKHGVVLDGWPIAKFENPSQMTYIEAEIVLHAFENNVSRFRSLTDAEWKEW
;
A
#
# COMPACT_ATOMS: atom_id res chain seq x y z
N MET A 1 -15.44 32.54 29.94
CA MET A 1 -15.99 31.17 29.87
C MET A 1 -14.94 30.06 30.00
N ILE A 2 -13.95 29.91 29.10
CA ILE A 2 -12.97 28.80 29.21
C ILE A 2 -11.97 29.03 30.35
N GLU A 3 -11.47 30.26 30.50
CA GLU A 3 -10.61 30.64 31.63
C GLU A 3 -11.32 30.49 32.98
N GLU A 4 -12.61 30.82 33.03
CA GLU A 4 -13.47 30.66 34.22
C GLU A 4 -13.65 29.17 34.58
N LEU A 5 -13.90 28.31 33.59
CA LEU A 5 -14.00 26.85 33.80
C LEU A 5 -12.67 26.23 34.24
N HIS A 6 -11.53 26.74 33.76
CA HIS A 6 -10.21 26.29 34.22
C HIS A 6 -9.94 26.70 35.67
N GLN A 7 -10.34 27.91 36.05
CA GLN A 7 -10.23 28.38 37.44
C GLN A 7 -11.10 27.56 38.40
N GLU A 8 -12.31 27.18 37.97
CA GLU A 8 -13.23 26.37 38.78
C GLU A 8 -12.82 24.88 38.83
N PHE A 9 -12.18 24.38 37.76
CA PHE A 9 -11.73 23.00 37.64
C PHE A 9 -10.24 22.92 37.20
N PRO A 10 -9.29 23.19 38.12
CA PRO A 10 -7.86 23.28 37.80
C PRO A 10 -7.22 21.95 37.37
N LYS A 11 -7.96 20.84 37.47
CA LYS A 11 -7.49 19.50 37.08
C LYS A 11 -7.35 19.32 35.56
N HIS A 12 -7.96 20.19 34.76
CA HIS A 12 -7.95 20.13 33.30
C HIS A 12 -7.46 21.44 32.71
N THR A 13 -6.68 21.38 31.63
CA THR A 13 -6.13 22.56 30.95
C THR A 13 -7.20 23.32 30.16
N GLU A 14 -6.99 24.61 29.89
CA GLU A 14 -7.90 25.41 29.03
C GLU A 14 -8.10 24.78 27.64
N ASP A 15 -7.03 24.25 27.02
CA ASP A 15 -7.10 23.50 25.76
C ASP A 15 -8.00 22.26 25.86
N TRP A 16 -8.06 21.62 27.03
CA TRP A 16 -8.94 20.48 27.26
C TRP A 16 -10.41 20.92 27.24
N PHE A 17 -10.74 22.04 27.90
CA PHE A 17 -12.09 22.61 27.88
C PHE A 17 -12.47 23.10 26.49
N TYR A 18 -11.58 23.82 25.81
CA TYR A 18 -11.77 24.28 24.43
C TYR A 18 -12.13 23.12 23.49
N ARG A 19 -11.33 22.05 23.51
CA ARG A 19 -11.57 20.86 22.67
C ARG A 19 -12.84 20.10 23.06
N THR A 20 -13.16 20.04 24.34
CA THR A 20 -14.33 19.32 24.84
C THR A 20 -15.62 20.06 24.51
N ILE A 21 -15.65 21.39 24.68
CA ILE A 21 -16.81 22.23 24.36
C ILE A 21 -17.07 22.24 22.84
N LEU A 22 -16.02 22.36 22.04
CA LEU A 22 -16.13 22.36 20.57
C LEU A 22 -16.22 20.96 19.95
N GLN A 23 -16.27 19.90 20.77
CA GLN A 23 -16.31 18.49 20.33
C GLN A 23 -15.25 18.16 19.27
N LEU A 24 -14.08 18.79 19.36
CA LEU A 24 -13.03 18.61 18.38
C LEU A 24 -12.55 17.14 18.45
N PRO A 25 -12.34 16.48 17.30
CA PRO A 25 -11.91 15.09 17.28
C PRO A 25 -10.59 14.96 18.05
N LYS A 26 -10.60 14.11 19.08
CA LYS A 26 -9.41 13.73 19.82
C LYS A 26 -8.64 12.70 18.99
N HIS A 27 -8.00 13.12 17.90
CA HIS A 27 -6.90 12.29 17.41
C HIS A 27 -5.90 12.18 18.55
N LYS A 28 -5.48 10.94 18.88
CA LYS A 28 -4.40 10.67 19.84
C LYS A 28 -3.07 11.12 19.24
N THR A 29 -2.90 12.42 19.01
CA THR A 29 -1.71 12.97 18.36
C THR A 29 -0.58 13.17 19.36
N GLN A 30 -0.87 13.23 20.66
CA GLN A 30 0.18 13.31 21.67
C GLN A 30 0.59 11.92 22.14
N GLU A 31 1.68 11.44 21.54
CA GLU A 31 2.48 10.39 22.14
C GLU A 31 2.99 10.88 23.50
N ARG A 32 2.61 10.19 24.58
CA ARG A 32 3.12 10.49 25.91
C ARG A 32 4.63 10.27 25.91
N ARG A 33 5.40 11.33 26.19
CA ARG A 33 6.86 11.24 26.37
C ARG A 33 7.22 10.14 27.37
N ILE A 34 8.31 9.44 27.10
CA ILE A 34 8.82 8.42 28.01
C ILE A 34 9.33 9.13 29.27
N SER A 35 8.80 8.77 30.44
CA SER A 35 9.26 9.35 31.68
C SER A 35 10.60 8.72 32.10
N ASN A 36 11.41 9.46 32.85
CA ASN A 36 12.67 8.93 33.39
C ASN A 36 12.42 7.68 34.25
N TRP A 37 11.33 7.69 35.02
CA TRP A 37 10.88 6.54 35.80
C TRP A 37 10.63 5.30 34.93
N GLN A 38 9.96 5.44 33.78
CA GLN A 38 9.73 4.31 32.86
C GLN A 38 11.04 3.73 32.31
N ALA A 39 12.01 4.59 32.01
CA ALA A 39 13.33 4.17 31.55
C ALA A 39 14.14 3.49 32.66
N PHE A 40 14.05 3.98 33.90
CA PHE A 40 14.69 3.38 35.07
C PHE A 40 14.13 1.99 35.40
N VAL A 41 12.80 1.86 35.45
CA VAL A 41 12.15 0.56 35.66
C VAL A 41 12.54 -0.42 34.56
N ALA A 42 12.68 0.02 33.31
CA ALA A 42 13.11 -0.85 32.23
C ALA A 42 14.56 -1.34 32.38
N LEU A 43 15.47 -0.50 32.87
CA LEU A 43 16.87 -0.87 33.14
C LEU A 43 16.96 -1.87 34.30
N ASP A 44 16.37 -1.55 35.44
CA ASP A 44 16.46 -2.38 36.65
C ASP A 44 15.79 -3.75 36.44
N MET A 45 14.68 -3.78 35.70
CA MET A 45 14.04 -5.04 35.32
C MET A 45 14.83 -5.85 34.29
N GLU A 46 15.68 -5.22 33.48
CA GLU A 46 16.53 -5.95 32.53
C GLU A 46 17.69 -6.60 33.27
N GLU A 47 18.40 -5.84 34.11
CA GLU A 47 19.46 -6.36 34.99
C GLU A 47 18.96 -7.51 35.88
N HIS A 48 17.74 -7.38 36.42
CA HIS A 48 17.17 -8.43 37.26
C HIS A 48 16.62 -9.64 36.51
N ASN A 49 16.28 -9.51 35.22
CA ASN A 49 15.79 -10.63 34.42
C ASN A 49 16.92 -11.39 33.70
N GLU A 50 18.19 -11.02 33.89
CA GLU A 50 19.37 -11.81 33.56
C GLU A 50 19.60 -12.97 34.55
N VAL A 51 18.55 -13.77 34.81
CA VAL A 51 18.63 -14.98 35.64
C VAL A 51 18.74 -16.24 34.76
N PRO A 52 19.41 -17.31 35.24
CA PRO A 52 19.55 -18.56 34.49
C PRO A 52 18.21 -19.18 34.06
N GLU A 53 18.21 -19.91 32.94
CA GLU A 53 17.02 -20.59 32.42
C GLU A 53 16.40 -21.52 33.49
N GLY A 54 15.15 -21.23 33.87
CA GLY A 54 14.37 -22.06 34.81
C GLY A 54 13.86 -21.32 36.06
N VAL A 55 14.34 -20.10 36.34
CA VAL A 55 13.82 -19.25 37.42
C VAL A 55 12.69 -18.36 36.88
N ASN A 56 11.57 -18.28 37.61
CA ASN A 56 10.47 -17.38 37.25
C ASN A 56 10.94 -15.93 37.33
N ARG A 57 10.64 -15.16 36.29
CA ARG A 57 10.91 -13.72 36.24
C ARG A 57 9.98 -12.99 37.19
N ASP A 58 10.53 -12.07 37.98
CA ASP A 58 9.73 -11.22 38.86
C ASP A 58 8.88 -10.24 38.04
N SER A 59 7.66 -9.97 38.51
CA SER A 59 6.81 -8.93 37.92
C SER A 59 7.17 -7.56 38.48
N VAL A 60 7.00 -6.52 37.66
CA VAL A 60 7.17 -5.10 38.08
C VAL A 60 6.27 -4.76 39.27
N THR A 61 5.10 -5.39 39.37
CA THR A 61 4.17 -5.20 40.48
C THR A 61 4.76 -5.59 41.82
N ASP A 62 5.62 -6.61 41.84
CA ASP A 62 6.10 -7.23 43.07
C ASP A 62 7.24 -6.41 43.68
N ARG A 63 7.87 -5.55 42.87
CA ARG A 63 9.07 -4.78 43.24
C ARG A 63 8.89 -3.27 43.16
N ASN A 64 7.65 -2.82 42.93
CA ASN A 64 7.34 -1.41 42.75
C ASN A 64 7.73 -0.55 43.96
N GLU A 65 7.62 -1.10 45.17
CA GLU A 65 8.01 -0.41 46.42
C GLU A 65 9.53 -0.21 46.51
N GLU A 66 10.32 -1.26 46.21
CA GLU A 66 11.78 -1.21 46.19
C GLU A 66 12.30 -0.26 45.11
N LEU A 67 11.74 -0.35 43.90
CA LEU A 67 12.07 0.52 42.78
C LEU A 67 11.81 1.99 43.12
N SER A 68 10.69 2.27 43.80
CA SER A 68 10.31 3.62 44.21
C SER A 68 11.28 4.20 45.23
N GLN A 69 11.73 3.38 46.20
CA GLN A 69 12.72 3.78 47.19
C GLN A 69 14.09 4.08 46.56
N ARG A 70 14.61 3.16 45.74
CA ARG A 70 15.87 3.38 44.99
C ARG A 70 15.82 4.62 44.11
N TRP A 71 14.69 4.85 43.45
CA TRP A 71 14.49 6.06 42.68
C TRP A 71 14.40 7.31 43.57
N GLY A 72 13.86 7.21 44.78
CA GLY A 72 13.84 8.32 45.75
C GLY A 72 15.24 8.78 46.15
N GLU A 73 16.17 7.84 46.30
CA GLU A 73 17.55 8.10 46.74
C GLU A 73 18.43 8.78 45.67
N LEU A 74 18.15 8.53 44.39
CA LEU A 74 18.93 9.09 43.29
C LEU A 74 18.71 10.60 43.12
N SER A 75 19.79 11.34 42.91
CA SER A 75 19.73 12.76 42.58
C SER A 75 19.17 12.99 41.17
N LYS A 76 18.69 14.20 40.89
CA LYS A 76 18.10 14.54 39.59
C LYS A 76 19.10 14.39 38.42
N ALA A 77 20.37 14.71 38.66
CA ALA A 77 21.43 14.58 37.66
C ALA A 77 21.77 13.12 37.35
N GLU A 78 21.82 12.25 38.37
CA GLU A 78 22.06 10.82 38.21
C GLU A 78 20.89 10.13 37.49
N LYS A 79 19.65 10.53 37.82
CA LYS A 79 18.44 10.07 37.13
C LYS A 79 18.47 10.35 35.64
N ASP A 80 18.87 11.56 35.25
CA ASP A 80 18.93 11.94 33.84
C ASP A 80 20.07 11.23 33.11
N ALA A 81 21.24 11.05 33.74
CA ALA A 81 22.37 10.35 33.16
C ALA A 81 22.06 8.86 32.90
N LEU A 82 21.53 8.15 33.90
CA LEU A 82 21.19 6.72 33.80
C LEU A 82 20.09 6.45 32.78
N THR A 83 19.09 7.32 32.69
CA THR A 83 17.90 7.06 31.86
C THR A 83 18.01 7.58 30.43
N ARG A 84 19.05 8.35 30.09
CA ARG A 84 19.18 9.01 28.78
C ARG A 84 19.25 8.02 27.63
N GLU A 85 20.14 7.04 27.72
CA GLU A 85 20.33 6.03 26.66
C GLU A 85 19.11 5.13 26.56
N LYS A 86 18.59 4.65 27.69
CA LYS A 86 17.39 3.80 27.69
C LYS A 86 16.15 4.49 27.14
N LYS A 87 16.01 5.80 27.34
CA LYS A 87 14.92 6.56 26.70
C LYS A 87 14.99 6.51 25.19
N VAL A 88 16.18 6.71 24.61
CA VAL A 88 16.36 6.65 23.15
C VAL A 88 16.01 5.26 22.64
N GLU A 89 16.51 4.21 23.29
CA GLU A 89 16.19 2.82 22.94
C GLU A 89 14.67 2.53 23.05
N LEU A 90 14.02 3.01 24.11
CA LEU A 90 12.58 2.83 24.29
C LEU A 90 11.75 3.62 23.27
N GLU A 91 12.23 4.79 22.84
CA GLU A 91 11.62 5.58 21.76
C GLU A 91 11.75 4.86 20.42
N GLU A 92 12.93 4.33 20.10
CA GLU A 92 13.16 3.50 18.91
C GLU A 92 12.26 2.26 18.94
N ARG A 93 12.20 1.56 20.07
CA ARG A 93 11.34 0.38 20.25
C ARG A 93 9.87 0.73 20.08
N ARG A 94 9.41 1.90 20.51
CA ARG A 94 8.05 2.40 20.26
C ARG A 94 7.83 2.65 18.77
N ALA A 95 8.77 3.31 18.09
CA ALA A 95 8.69 3.55 16.67
C ALA A 95 8.64 2.23 15.86
N THR A 96 9.46 1.24 16.22
CA THR A 96 9.43 -0.11 15.63
C THR A 96 8.12 -0.83 15.94
N ARG A 97 7.53 -0.68 17.12
CA ARG A 97 6.20 -1.28 17.41
C ARG A 97 5.07 -0.64 16.62
N GLN A 98 5.17 0.64 16.29
CA GLN A 98 4.15 1.35 15.52
C GLN A 98 4.23 1.05 14.01
N ARG A 99 5.45 0.92 13.47
CA ARG A 99 5.68 0.84 12.02
C ARG A 99 6.32 -0.47 11.55
N GLY A 100 6.85 -1.26 12.48
CA GLY A 100 7.52 -2.50 12.19
C GLY A 100 6.54 -3.59 11.76
N VAL A 101 6.99 -4.43 10.84
CA VAL A 101 6.23 -5.60 10.41
C VAL A 101 6.06 -6.53 11.60
N ARG A 102 4.82 -6.97 11.84
CA ARG A 102 4.54 -7.97 12.87
C ARG A 102 5.03 -9.33 12.39
N ASN A 103 6.13 -9.81 12.96
CA ASN A 103 6.70 -11.13 12.61
C ASN A 103 5.80 -12.32 12.97
N VAL A 104 4.74 -12.09 13.76
CA VAL A 104 3.78 -13.12 14.15
C VAL A 104 2.44 -12.82 13.47
N HIS A 105 1.99 -13.70 12.58
CA HIS A 105 0.73 -13.56 11.84
C HIS A 105 -0.49 -13.33 12.75
N LEU A 106 -0.52 -13.97 13.93
CA LEU A 106 -1.58 -13.75 14.92
C LEU A 106 -1.54 -12.35 15.54
N GLY A 107 -0.34 -11.81 15.77
CA GLY A 107 -0.16 -10.43 16.22
C GLY A 107 -0.66 -9.43 15.17
N ALA A 108 -0.30 -9.64 13.90
CA ALA A 108 -0.79 -8.85 12.78
C ALA A 108 -2.33 -8.90 12.67
N PHE A 109 -2.93 -10.08 12.82
CA PHE A 109 -4.38 -10.27 12.79
C PHE A 109 -5.11 -9.41 13.84
N HIS A 110 -4.69 -9.50 15.11
CA HIS A 110 -5.32 -8.72 16.18
C HIS A 110 -5.11 -7.21 16.00
N ASP A 111 -3.92 -6.80 15.55
CA ASP A 111 -3.58 -5.40 15.32
C ASP A 111 -4.43 -4.79 14.19
N THR A 112 -4.52 -5.48 13.05
CA THR A 112 -5.40 -5.09 11.94
C THR A 112 -6.86 -4.98 12.41
N ARG A 113 -7.37 -5.98 13.13
CA ARG A 113 -8.77 -5.98 13.60
C ARG A 113 -9.05 -4.82 14.56
N ALA A 114 -8.19 -4.58 15.53
CA ALA A 114 -8.36 -3.50 16.50
C ALA A 114 -8.28 -2.13 15.83
N THR A 115 -7.33 -1.95 14.92
CA THR A 115 -7.14 -0.69 14.19
C THR A 115 -8.32 -0.40 13.27
N LEU A 116 -8.74 -1.38 12.48
CA LEU A 116 -9.89 -1.20 11.57
C LEU A 116 -11.18 -0.97 12.33
N ALA A 117 -11.40 -1.60 13.49
CA ALA A 117 -12.56 -1.32 14.32
C ALA A 117 -12.57 0.14 14.82
N SER A 118 -11.41 0.67 15.24
CA SER A 118 -11.28 2.08 15.63
C SER A 118 -11.56 3.02 14.46
N VAL A 119 -10.98 2.76 13.29
CA VAL A 119 -11.17 3.58 12.09
C VAL A 119 -12.64 3.57 11.66
N SER A 120 -13.29 2.41 11.63
CA SER A 120 -14.71 2.31 11.32
C SER A 120 -15.58 3.14 12.28
N GLY A 121 -15.26 3.11 13.58
CA GLY A 121 -15.93 3.96 14.57
C GLY A 121 -15.72 5.45 14.32
N ASP A 122 -14.50 5.86 13.99
CA ASP A 122 -14.19 7.26 13.68
C ASP A 122 -14.88 7.74 12.40
N LEU A 123 -14.96 6.89 11.37
CA LEU A 123 -15.71 7.17 10.14
C LEU A 123 -17.21 7.29 10.42
N GLN A 124 -17.77 6.43 11.27
CA GLN A 124 -19.17 6.53 11.69
C GLN A 124 -19.44 7.86 12.40
N ASN A 125 -18.59 8.24 13.35
CA ASN A 125 -18.67 9.52 14.06
C ASN A 125 -18.50 10.72 13.12
N LEU A 126 -17.70 10.59 12.05
CA LEU A 126 -17.57 11.63 11.04
C LEU A 126 -18.86 11.81 10.26
N THR A 127 -19.48 10.70 9.84
CA THR A 127 -20.77 10.71 9.14
C THR A 127 -21.86 11.35 9.99
N GLU A 128 -21.95 11.00 11.28
CA GLU A 128 -22.96 11.56 12.19
C GLU A 128 -22.77 13.07 12.42
N ARG A 129 -21.53 13.54 12.52
CA ARG A 129 -21.24 14.96 12.78
C ARG A 129 -21.35 15.85 11.55
N THR A 130 -21.08 15.32 10.36
CA THR A 130 -20.89 16.15 9.15
C THR A 130 -21.81 15.76 7.99
N GLY A 131 -22.50 14.61 8.07
CA GLY A 131 -23.23 14.03 6.95
C GLY A 131 -22.33 13.44 5.85
N THR A 132 -21.01 13.43 6.02
CA THR A 132 -20.07 12.89 5.03
C THR A 132 -20.19 11.37 4.99
N LEU A 133 -20.58 10.80 3.85
CA LEU A 133 -20.67 9.35 3.68
C LEU A 133 -19.30 8.76 3.37
N CYS A 134 -18.93 7.70 4.09
CA CYS A 134 -17.63 7.06 3.95
C CYS A 134 -17.76 5.60 3.51
N LEU A 135 -16.77 5.15 2.74
CA LEU A 135 -16.62 3.77 2.31
C LEU A 135 -15.15 3.36 2.44
N LEU A 136 -14.91 2.17 3.00
CA LEU A 136 -13.58 1.67 3.30
C LEU A 136 -13.44 0.21 2.84
N PHE A 137 -12.40 -0.05 2.07
CA PHE A 137 -11.89 -1.39 1.80
C PHE A 137 -10.55 -1.58 2.51
N ALA A 138 -10.41 -2.69 3.22
CA ALA A 138 -9.12 -3.16 3.69
C ALA A 138 -8.93 -4.62 3.24
N VAL A 139 -7.92 -4.86 2.42
CA VAL A 139 -7.61 -6.16 1.82
C VAL A 139 -6.19 -6.58 2.21
N ARG A 140 -5.94 -7.89 2.27
CA ARG A 140 -4.58 -8.40 2.52
C ARG A 140 -3.74 -8.33 1.24
N SER A 141 -2.44 -8.10 1.43
CA SER A 141 -1.45 -8.18 0.36
C SER A 141 -0.75 -9.55 0.30
N ASP A 142 -0.99 -10.41 1.29
CA ASP A 142 -0.32 -11.71 1.47
C ASP A 142 -1.37 -12.82 1.67
N SER A 143 -1.17 -13.96 1.00
CA SER A 143 -2.06 -15.13 1.10
C SER A 143 -2.08 -15.76 2.48
N ASP A 144 -0.97 -15.63 3.23
CA ASP A 144 -0.80 -16.28 4.54
C ASP A 144 -1.43 -15.46 5.68
N ALA A 145 -1.96 -14.27 5.39
CA ALA A 145 -2.66 -13.45 6.36
C ALA A 145 -4.05 -14.05 6.69
N TYR A 146 -4.35 -14.17 7.99
CA TYR A 146 -5.62 -14.68 8.51
C TYR A 146 -6.81 -13.71 8.36
N ASN A 147 -6.55 -12.44 8.04
CA ASN A 147 -7.60 -11.43 7.93
C ASN A 147 -8.42 -11.65 6.65
N LYS A 148 -9.74 -11.60 6.77
CA LYS A 148 -10.65 -11.51 5.62
C LYS A 148 -10.71 -10.05 5.12
N PRO A 149 -11.00 -9.81 3.83
CA PRO A 149 -11.32 -8.48 3.35
C PRO A 149 -12.39 -7.82 4.20
N LEU A 150 -12.10 -6.60 4.67
CA LEU A 150 -13.10 -5.75 5.31
C LEU A 150 -13.70 -4.81 4.27
N ALA A 151 -15.01 -4.87 4.14
CA ALA A 151 -15.80 -3.85 3.46
C ALA A 151 -16.66 -3.14 4.50
N PHE A 152 -16.41 -1.85 4.71
CA PHE A 152 -17.14 -1.01 5.65
C PHE A 152 -17.77 0.18 4.92
N TYR A 153 -18.97 0.54 5.35
CA TYR A 153 -19.73 1.66 4.82
C TYR A 153 -20.53 2.29 5.96
N THR A 154 -20.67 3.60 5.94
CA THR A 154 -21.42 4.32 6.99
C THR A 154 -22.91 4.43 6.69
N ASP A 155 -23.32 4.29 5.43
CA ASP A 155 -24.71 4.37 4.99
C ASP A 155 -24.98 3.42 3.82
N GLU A 156 -26.15 2.77 3.82
CA GLU A 156 -26.57 1.79 2.80
C GLU A 156 -26.68 2.41 1.39
N ARG A 157 -26.90 3.72 1.27
CA ARG A 157 -26.91 4.44 -0.01
C ARG A 157 -25.59 4.28 -0.75
N MET A 158 -24.46 4.20 -0.04
CA MET A 158 -23.16 3.94 -0.66
C MET A 158 -23.09 2.56 -1.28
N CYS A 159 -23.62 1.54 -0.60
CA CYS A 159 -23.71 0.18 -1.13
C CYS A 159 -24.58 0.12 -2.39
N LYS A 160 -25.76 0.75 -2.36
CA LYS A 160 -26.68 0.81 -3.50
C LYS A 160 -26.05 1.54 -4.69
N TRP A 161 -25.38 2.66 -4.44
CA TRP A 161 -24.69 3.41 -5.48
C TRP A 161 -23.59 2.57 -6.13
N ILE A 162 -22.73 1.92 -5.34
CA ILE A 162 -21.69 1.03 -5.87
C ILE A 162 -22.30 -0.12 -6.65
N GLN A 163 -23.32 -0.79 -6.12
CA GLN A 163 -23.96 -1.91 -6.80
C GLN A 163 -24.57 -1.48 -8.15
N THR A 164 -25.15 -0.30 -8.21
CA THR A 164 -25.68 0.27 -9.45
C THR A 164 -24.56 0.64 -10.43
N ALA A 165 -23.46 1.21 -9.94
CA ALA A 165 -22.34 1.66 -10.77
C ALA A 165 -21.49 0.51 -11.33
N THR A 166 -21.28 -0.56 -10.56
CA THR A 166 -20.37 -1.66 -10.91
C THR A 166 -21.08 -2.96 -11.24
N ASN A 167 -22.40 -3.02 -11.07
CA ASN A 167 -23.20 -4.24 -11.17
C ASN A 167 -22.64 -5.41 -10.32
N ALA A 168 -22.08 -5.09 -9.16
CA ALA A 168 -21.44 -6.03 -8.25
C ALA A 168 -21.68 -5.61 -6.80
N SER A 169 -21.79 -6.58 -5.88
CA SER A 169 -21.94 -6.24 -4.47
C SER A 169 -20.64 -5.68 -3.90
N LEU A 170 -20.74 -4.99 -2.76
CA LEU A 170 -19.56 -4.48 -2.07
C LEU A 170 -18.61 -5.60 -1.64
N ALA A 171 -19.16 -6.76 -1.25
CA ALA A 171 -18.39 -7.95 -0.91
C ALA A 171 -17.66 -8.54 -2.14
N ASP A 172 -18.31 -8.56 -3.30
CA ASP A 172 -17.66 -9.02 -4.53
C ASP A 172 -16.49 -8.11 -4.92
N LEU A 173 -16.67 -6.80 -4.75
CA LEU A 173 -15.61 -5.84 -5.00
C LEU A 173 -14.46 -5.97 -4.01
N SER A 174 -14.70 -6.25 -2.73
CA SER A 174 -13.62 -6.47 -1.76
C SER A 174 -12.81 -7.72 -2.08
N ILE A 175 -13.47 -8.80 -2.52
CA ILE A 175 -12.80 -10.03 -2.98
C ILE A 175 -11.98 -9.74 -4.25
N ARG A 176 -12.53 -9.02 -5.22
CA ARG A 176 -11.80 -8.62 -6.44
C ARG A 176 -10.60 -7.73 -6.13
N ALA A 177 -10.78 -6.76 -5.24
CA ALA A 177 -9.68 -5.90 -4.78
C ALA A 177 -8.58 -6.69 -4.07
N GLU A 178 -8.95 -7.68 -3.23
CA GLU A 178 -7.99 -8.59 -2.60
C GLU A 178 -7.25 -9.45 -3.62
N ALA A 179 -7.98 -10.05 -4.57
CA ALA A 179 -7.39 -10.84 -5.65
C ALA A 179 -6.41 -10.00 -6.50
N SER A 180 -6.75 -8.73 -6.78
CA SER A 180 -5.87 -7.81 -7.47
C SER A 180 -4.64 -7.42 -6.66
N ALA A 181 -4.77 -7.30 -5.34
CA ALA A 181 -3.66 -6.95 -4.46
C ALA A 181 -2.66 -8.11 -4.31
N MET A 182 -3.14 -9.36 -4.30
CA MET A 182 -2.29 -10.55 -4.22
C MET A 182 -1.71 -10.99 -5.56
N GLY A 183 -2.50 -10.92 -6.64
CA GLY A 183 -2.16 -11.48 -7.95
C GLY A 183 -1.89 -10.46 -9.05
N GLY A 184 -1.91 -9.16 -8.75
CA GLY A 184 -1.93 -8.11 -9.77
C GLY A 184 -3.22 -8.10 -10.59
N VAL A 185 -3.28 -7.26 -11.64
CA VAL A 185 -4.44 -7.16 -12.55
C VAL A 185 -4.80 -8.53 -13.18
N ASP A 186 -3.84 -9.44 -13.25
CA ASP A 186 -4.02 -10.79 -13.77
C ASP A 186 -5.00 -11.61 -12.92
N GLY A 187 -5.09 -11.39 -11.60
CA GLY A 187 -6.03 -12.09 -10.72
C GLY A 187 -7.51 -11.69 -10.92
N LEU A 188 -7.78 -10.54 -11.56
CA LEU A 188 -9.14 -10.00 -11.73
C LEU A 188 -9.83 -10.48 -13.00
N VAL A 189 -9.06 -10.86 -14.02
CA VAL A 189 -9.60 -11.13 -15.35
C VAL A 189 -10.07 -12.57 -15.46
N ALA A 190 -11.25 -12.83 -14.89
CA ALA A 190 -12.01 -14.05 -15.14
C ALA A 190 -12.50 -14.14 -16.60
N ASN A 191 -12.44 -13.04 -17.36
CA ASN A 191 -12.92 -12.99 -18.74
C ASN A 191 -11.74 -13.13 -19.72
N GLN A 192 -11.51 -14.34 -20.22
CA GLN A 192 -10.46 -14.63 -21.22
C GLN A 192 -10.53 -13.69 -22.44
N LEU A 193 -11.73 -13.21 -22.78
CA LEU A 193 -11.95 -12.23 -23.84
C LEU A 193 -11.33 -10.87 -23.52
N GLU A 194 -11.50 -10.35 -22.29
CA GLU A 194 -10.88 -9.09 -21.86
C GLU A 194 -9.36 -9.20 -21.78
N ARG A 195 -8.84 -10.32 -21.27
CA ARG A 195 -7.39 -10.64 -21.27
C ARG A 195 -6.82 -10.58 -22.68
N THR A 196 -7.51 -11.22 -23.62
CA THR A 196 -7.12 -11.23 -25.02
C THR A 196 -7.19 -9.83 -25.62
N LEU A 197 -8.23 -9.04 -25.33
CA LEU A 197 -8.35 -7.67 -25.81
C LEU A 197 -7.24 -6.76 -25.25
N MET A 198 -6.94 -6.82 -23.95
CA MET A 198 -5.87 -6.06 -23.33
C MET A 198 -4.51 -6.44 -23.90
N LEU A 199 -4.24 -7.74 -24.06
CA LEU A 199 -3.00 -8.24 -24.65
C LEU A 199 -2.83 -7.74 -26.09
N ARG A 200 -3.86 -7.85 -26.93
CA ARG A 200 -3.85 -7.34 -28.31
C ARG A 200 -3.61 -5.82 -28.36
N ALA A 201 -4.23 -5.06 -27.46
CA ALA A 201 -4.03 -3.60 -27.37
C ALA A 201 -2.60 -3.24 -26.95
N ARG A 202 -2.03 -3.97 -25.99
CA ARG A 202 -0.63 -3.82 -25.57
C ARG A 202 0.33 -4.13 -26.72
N VAL A 203 0.13 -5.24 -27.43
CA VAL A 203 0.93 -5.62 -28.60
C VAL A 203 0.86 -4.56 -29.69
N ALA A 204 -0.34 -4.08 -30.03
CA ALA A 204 -0.51 -3.03 -31.05
C ALA A 204 0.23 -1.74 -30.69
N SER A 205 0.17 -1.34 -29.42
CA SER A 205 0.85 -0.16 -28.90
C SER A 205 2.37 -0.33 -28.94
N LEU A 206 2.88 -1.51 -28.55
CA LEU A 206 4.30 -1.83 -28.57
C LEU A 206 4.86 -1.82 -30.01
N ILE A 207 4.18 -2.48 -30.94
CA ILE A 207 4.56 -2.54 -32.36
C ILE A 207 4.64 -1.13 -32.94
N LEU A 208 3.60 -0.30 -32.74
CA LEU A 208 3.59 1.06 -33.25
C LEU A 208 4.72 1.91 -32.66
N THR A 209 4.98 1.76 -31.35
CA THR A 209 6.06 2.47 -30.67
C THR A 209 7.41 2.07 -31.25
N LYS A 210 7.71 0.76 -31.36
CA LYS A 210 8.97 0.28 -31.92
C LYS A 210 9.14 0.67 -33.40
N LEU A 211 8.06 0.67 -34.18
CA LEU A 211 8.09 1.16 -35.56
C LEU A 211 8.48 2.64 -35.62
N GLN A 212 7.81 3.48 -34.83
CA GLN A 212 8.09 4.93 -34.79
C GLN A 212 9.53 5.23 -34.34
N HIS A 213 10.09 4.40 -33.45
CA HIS A 213 11.49 4.50 -33.05
C HIS A 213 12.47 4.11 -34.16
N ALA A 214 12.12 3.12 -34.98
CA ALA A 214 12.96 2.69 -36.10
C ALA A 214 12.91 3.68 -37.28
N CYS A 215 11.80 4.39 -37.49
CA CYS A 215 11.67 5.31 -38.62
C CYS A 215 12.51 6.59 -38.45
N LYS A 216 13.49 6.78 -39.34
CA LYS A 216 14.29 8.02 -39.42
C LYS A 216 13.68 9.08 -40.35
N ARG A 217 12.90 8.65 -41.34
CA ARG A 217 12.39 9.48 -42.45
C ARG A 217 10.89 9.81 -42.27
N GLY A 218 10.51 10.21 -41.06
CA GLY A 218 9.13 10.53 -40.67
C GLY A 218 8.50 9.50 -39.73
N LYS A 219 7.48 9.91 -38.96
CA LYS A 219 6.83 9.05 -37.96
C LYS A 219 5.45 8.58 -38.44
N PRO A 220 5.25 7.28 -38.71
CA PRO A 220 3.94 6.76 -39.09
C PRO A 220 2.96 6.90 -37.92
N LYS A 221 1.77 7.43 -38.20
CA LYS A 221 0.70 7.60 -37.18
C LYS A 221 0.01 6.29 -36.81
N ARG A 222 0.05 5.30 -37.69
CA ARG A 222 -0.56 3.98 -37.50
C ARG A 222 0.24 2.91 -38.24
N MET A 223 0.06 1.66 -37.83
CA MET A 223 0.66 0.49 -38.46
C MET A 223 -0.21 -0.01 -39.62
N PHE A 224 0.41 -0.37 -40.74
CA PHE A 224 -0.26 -0.95 -41.91
C PHE A 224 0.28 -2.37 -42.14
N TYR A 225 -0.56 -3.39 -41.93
CA TYR A 225 -0.12 -4.79 -42.05
C TYR A 225 -0.23 -5.30 -43.49
N GLY A 226 -1.39 -5.11 -44.15
CA GLY A 226 -1.62 -5.62 -45.50
C GLY A 226 -0.95 -4.82 -46.64
N THR A 227 -0.53 -3.58 -46.38
CA THR A 227 0.16 -2.70 -47.34
C THR A 227 1.43 -2.13 -46.71
N PHE A 228 2.10 -2.95 -45.90
CA PHE A 228 3.30 -2.54 -45.16
C PHE A 228 4.39 -2.02 -46.09
N ASP A 229 4.65 -2.74 -47.18
CA ASP A 229 5.70 -2.39 -48.13
C ASP A 229 5.45 -1.03 -48.79
N ASP A 230 4.22 -0.77 -49.25
CA ASP A 230 3.90 0.50 -49.92
C ASP A 230 3.83 1.69 -48.96
N GLN A 231 3.31 1.49 -47.74
CA GLN A 231 3.00 2.60 -46.83
C GLN A 231 4.05 2.84 -45.77
N ILE A 232 4.82 1.81 -45.41
CA ILE A 232 5.87 1.89 -44.41
C ILE A 232 7.24 1.78 -45.07
N THR A 233 7.54 0.67 -45.76
CA THR A 233 8.88 0.44 -46.30
C THR A 233 9.26 1.47 -47.36
N LEU A 234 8.41 1.66 -48.38
CA LEU A 234 8.64 2.61 -49.48
C LEU A 234 8.74 4.06 -49.00
N LYS A 235 7.98 4.46 -47.98
CA LYS A 235 7.91 5.86 -47.52
C LYS A 235 8.94 6.20 -46.45
N HIS A 236 9.25 5.26 -45.57
CA HIS A 236 10.06 5.50 -44.38
C HIS A 236 11.38 4.73 -44.38
N GLY A 237 11.57 3.79 -45.32
CA GLY A 237 12.76 2.94 -45.41
C GLY A 237 12.92 2.08 -44.16
N VAL A 238 11.88 1.38 -43.75
CA VAL A 238 11.89 0.49 -42.58
C VAL A 238 11.36 -0.88 -42.96
N VAL A 239 12.14 -1.91 -42.64
CA VAL A 239 11.77 -3.33 -42.83
C VAL A 239 11.52 -3.98 -41.48
N LEU A 240 10.72 -5.04 -41.49
CA LEU A 240 10.45 -5.88 -40.32
C LEU A 240 11.25 -7.18 -40.41
N ASP A 241 12.12 -7.40 -39.44
CA ASP A 241 12.92 -8.62 -39.33
C ASP A 241 12.32 -9.53 -38.24
N GLY A 242 12.29 -10.84 -38.50
CA GLY A 242 12.08 -11.87 -37.47
C GLY A 242 10.64 -12.05 -36.96
N TRP A 243 9.62 -11.75 -37.78
CA TRP A 243 8.22 -11.93 -37.37
C TRP A 243 7.93 -13.39 -36.95
N PRO A 244 7.31 -13.64 -35.78
CA PRO A 244 7.41 -14.93 -35.12
C PRO A 244 6.26 -15.90 -35.44
N ILE A 245 5.22 -15.43 -36.13
CA ILE A 245 4.05 -16.23 -36.50
C ILE A 245 3.91 -16.29 -38.02
N ALA A 246 3.26 -17.33 -38.54
CA ALA A 246 3.23 -17.62 -39.98
C ALA A 246 2.58 -16.49 -40.82
N LYS A 247 1.62 -15.77 -40.24
CA LYS A 247 0.87 -14.71 -40.93
C LYS A 247 1.21 -13.35 -40.33
N PHE A 248 1.57 -12.41 -41.19
CA PHE A 248 1.77 -11.02 -40.80
C PHE A 248 0.43 -10.27 -40.83
N GLU A 249 -0.15 -10.03 -39.65
CA GLU A 249 -1.49 -9.44 -39.54
C GLU A 249 -1.67 -8.53 -38.31
N ASN A 250 -2.82 -7.87 -38.26
CA ASN A 250 -3.17 -6.94 -37.19
C ASN A 250 -3.39 -7.68 -35.86
N PRO A 251 -2.84 -7.19 -34.73
CA PRO A 251 -3.10 -7.73 -33.40
C PRO A 251 -4.58 -7.95 -33.07
N SER A 252 -5.50 -7.16 -33.62
CA SER A 252 -6.94 -7.37 -33.40
C SER A 252 -7.45 -8.74 -33.88
N GLN A 253 -6.77 -9.37 -34.84
CA GLN A 253 -7.12 -10.66 -35.42
C GLN A 253 -6.39 -11.85 -34.76
N MET A 254 -5.28 -11.60 -34.04
CA MET A 254 -4.45 -12.65 -33.44
C MET A 254 -5.16 -13.37 -32.30
N THR A 255 -5.00 -14.68 -32.17
CA THR A 255 -5.39 -15.40 -30.94
C THR A 255 -4.57 -14.94 -29.73
N TYR A 256 -4.99 -15.34 -28.51
CA TYR A 256 -4.26 -15.01 -27.28
C TYR A 256 -2.79 -15.46 -27.35
N ILE A 257 -2.57 -16.72 -27.75
CA ILE A 257 -1.24 -17.33 -27.82
C ILE A 257 -0.37 -16.61 -28.88
N GLU A 258 -0.94 -16.31 -30.05
CA GLU A 258 -0.21 -15.57 -31.09
C GLU A 258 0.18 -14.16 -30.62
N ALA A 259 -0.72 -13.46 -29.93
CA ALA A 259 -0.44 -12.14 -29.38
C ALA A 259 0.67 -12.19 -28.31
N GLU A 260 0.69 -13.22 -27.47
CA GLU A 260 1.72 -13.43 -26.45
C GLU A 260 3.09 -13.73 -27.08
N ILE A 261 3.14 -14.61 -28.09
CA ILE A 261 4.36 -14.91 -28.85
C ILE A 261 4.91 -13.64 -29.50
N VAL A 262 4.05 -12.86 -30.16
CA VAL A 262 4.46 -11.59 -30.80
C VAL A 262 4.97 -10.59 -29.77
N LEU A 263 4.29 -10.46 -28.62
CA LEU A 263 4.73 -9.58 -27.54
C LEU A 263 6.15 -9.91 -27.10
N HIS A 264 6.40 -11.17 -26.73
CA HIS A 264 7.69 -11.62 -26.26
C HIS A 264 8.78 -11.54 -27.34
N ALA A 265 8.44 -11.82 -28.60
CA ALA A 265 9.40 -11.69 -29.69
C ALA A 265 9.88 -10.25 -29.86
N PHE A 266 9.00 -9.25 -29.73
CA PHE A 266 9.42 -7.84 -29.73
C PHE A 266 10.18 -7.47 -28.46
N GLU A 267 9.74 -7.89 -27.27
CA GLU A 267 10.44 -7.58 -26.00
C GLU A 267 11.87 -8.13 -25.98
N ASN A 268 12.06 -9.35 -26.46
CA ASN A 268 13.36 -10.03 -26.54
C ASN A 268 14.17 -9.67 -27.80
N ASN A 269 13.69 -8.74 -28.62
CA ASN A 269 14.31 -8.30 -29.89
C ASN A 269 14.55 -9.42 -30.93
N VAL A 270 13.78 -10.51 -30.86
CA VAL A 270 13.68 -11.50 -31.95
C VAL A 270 12.99 -10.87 -33.16
N SER A 271 11.87 -10.18 -32.92
CA SER A 271 11.19 -9.33 -33.89
C SER A 271 11.63 -7.89 -33.72
N ARG A 272 12.06 -7.23 -34.80
CA ARG A 272 12.45 -5.82 -34.74
C ARG A 272 12.22 -5.09 -36.05
N PHE A 273 11.94 -3.81 -35.94
CA PHE A 273 11.96 -2.89 -37.07
C PHE A 273 13.38 -2.36 -37.27
N ARG A 274 13.89 -2.47 -38.50
CA ARG A 274 15.21 -1.98 -38.89
C ARG A 274 15.06 -0.93 -39.98
N SER A 275 15.72 0.22 -39.78
CA SER A 275 15.79 1.23 -40.82
C SER A 275 16.83 0.86 -41.86
N LEU A 276 16.45 0.91 -43.13
CA LEU A 276 17.34 0.76 -44.27
C LEU A 276 18.24 1.99 -44.42
N THR A 277 19.49 1.73 -44.76
CA THR A 277 20.43 2.75 -45.23
C THR A 277 19.97 3.35 -46.56
N ASP A 278 20.47 4.54 -46.93
CA ASP A 278 20.06 5.17 -48.19
C ASP A 278 20.40 4.33 -49.43
N ALA A 279 21.47 3.53 -49.36
CA ALA A 279 21.85 2.60 -50.42
C ALA A 279 20.88 1.42 -50.51
N GLU A 280 20.63 0.72 -49.39
CA GLU A 280 19.67 -0.40 -49.33
C GLU A 280 18.26 0.05 -49.73
N TRP A 281 17.85 1.25 -49.34
CA TRP A 281 16.51 1.75 -49.64
C TRP A 281 16.32 2.15 -51.10
N LYS A 282 17.40 2.52 -51.80
CA LYS A 282 17.36 2.78 -53.25
C LYS A 282 17.33 1.49 -54.07
N GLU A 283 17.89 0.41 -53.51
CA GLU A 283 17.92 -0.92 -54.12
C GLU A 283 16.62 -1.70 -53.88
N TRP A 284 15.99 -1.50 -52.71
CA TRP A 284 14.68 -2.04 -52.35
C TRP A 284 13.56 -1.45 -53.19
#